data_AF-A0A349PIM4-F1
#
_entry.id   AF-A0A349PIM4-F1
#
_cell.length_a   1.000
_cell.length_b   1.000
_cell.length_c   1.000
_cell.angle_alpha   90.00
_cell.angle_beta   90.00
_cell.angle_gamma   90.00
#
_symmetry.space_group_name_H-M   'P 1'
#
loop_
_entity.id
_entity.type
_entity.pdbx_description
1 polymer ?
#
loop_
_entity_poly.entity_id
_entity_poly.type
_entity_poly.pdbx_seq_one_letter_code
_entity_poly.pdbx_strand_id
1 'polypeptide(L)'
;MDIKNIEKIKKEILSGAYLKKVGEFFGANMKAFVFALFFVLSGYCVHIWYSYAYNPQWSDEKKAEYLKTKEKEVTFNRKKFQNIVERERQRAEEYDRALEKANDIFRIK
;
A
#
# COMPACT_ATOMS: atom_id res chain seq x y z
N MET A 1 52.51 3.60 14.06
CA MET A 1 52.10 4.75 13.24
C MET A 1 52.00 5.95 14.17
N ASP A 2 52.80 6.99 13.93
CA ASP A 2 53.10 8.04 14.90
C ASP A 2 51.97 9.08 15.02
N ILE A 3 51.51 9.36 16.24
CA ILE A 3 50.34 10.22 16.54
C ILE A 3 50.56 11.65 16.00
N LYS A 4 51.82 12.11 15.98
CA LYS A 4 52.22 13.42 15.43
C LYS A 4 51.97 13.55 13.93
N ASN A 5 52.03 12.45 13.18
CA ASN A 5 51.70 12.47 11.75
C ASN A 5 50.19 12.62 11.51
N ILE A 6 49.36 12.06 12.40
CA ILE A 6 47.89 12.18 12.29
C ILE A 6 47.45 13.62 12.53
N GLU A 7 48.05 14.33 13.49
CA GLU A 7 47.75 15.74 13.74
C GLU A 7 48.20 16.65 12.60
N LYS A 8 49.36 16.37 11.99
CA LYS A 8 49.85 17.11 10.83
C LYS A 8 48.93 16.93 9.61
N ILE A 9 48.50 15.70 9.34
CA ILE A 9 47.54 15.38 8.28
C ILE A 9 46.20 16.06 8.53
N LYS A 10 45.68 16.03 9.77
CA LYS A 10 44.44 16.75 10.12
C LYS A 10 44.56 18.25 9.87
N LYS A 11 45.68 18.86 10.25
CA LYS A 11 45.92 20.30 10.09
C LYS A 11 46.03 20.72 8.62
N GLU A 12 46.61 19.87 7.76
CA GLU A 12 46.63 20.09 6.31
C GLU A 12 45.26 19.91 5.66
N ILE A 13 44.48 18.90 6.07
CA ILE A 13 43.10 18.67 5.59
C ILE A 13 42.14 19.80 6.03
N LEU A 14 42.30 20.30 7.26
CA LEU A 14 41.54 21.44 7.82
C LEU A 14 42.03 22.80 7.30
N SER A 15 43.16 22.86 6.59
CA SER A 15 43.60 24.10 5.97
C SER A 15 42.65 24.45 4.82
N GLY A 16 42.14 25.68 4.81
CA GLY A 16 41.22 26.16 3.77
C GLY A 16 41.78 26.08 2.33
N ALA A 17 43.08 25.78 2.18
CA ALA A 17 43.73 25.50 0.91
C ALA A 17 43.28 24.17 0.28
N TYR A 18 43.02 23.13 1.08
CA TYR A 18 42.49 21.86 0.56
C TYR A 18 41.03 22.00 0.14
N LEU A 19 40.23 22.72 0.94
CA LEU A 19 38.84 23.05 0.60
C LEU A 19 38.75 23.92 -0.67
N LYS A 20 39.67 24.87 -0.86
CA LYS A 20 39.76 25.64 -2.12
C LYS A 20 40.10 24.77 -3.32
N LYS A 21 41.09 23.88 -3.20
CA LYS A 21 41.46 22.95 -4.30
C LYS A 21 40.32 22.00 -4.66
N VAL A 22 39.62 21.46 -3.66
CA VAL A 22 38.43 20.63 -3.88
C VAL A 22 37.32 21.48 -4.53
N GLY A 23 37.05 22.69 -4.04
CA GLY A 23 36.07 23.60 -4.61
C GLY A 23 36.34 23.99 -6.07
N GLU A 24 37.60 24.29 -6.42
CA GLU A 24 38.02 24.60 -7.79
C GLU A 24 37.91 23.37 -8.72
N PHE A 25 38.27 22.18 -8.22
CA PHE A 25 38.15 20.94 -8.99
C PHE A 25 36.69 20.55 -9.25
N PHE A 26 35.81 20.77 -8.25
CA PHE A 26 34.36 20.61 -8.40
C PHE A 26 33.77 21.65 -9.33
N GLY A 27 34.22 22.90 -9.31
CA GLY A 27 33.71 23.96 -10.20
C GLY A 27 33.98 23.72 -11.68
N ALA A 28 35.20 23.29 -12.04
CA ALA A 28 35.58 23.05 -13.43
C ALA A 28 34.92 21.80 -14.05
N ASN A 29 34.69 20.76 -13.23
CA ASN A 29 34.18 19.46 -13.70
C ASN A 29 32.75 19.15 -13.20
N MET A 30 32.05 20.14 -12.65
CA MET A 30 30.74 19.96 -12.02
C MET A 30 29.74 19.28 -12.95
N LYS A 31 29.75 19.64 -14.24
CA LYS A 31 28.86 19.07 -15.24
C LYS A 31 29.08 17.57 -15.40
N ALA A 32 30.34 17.13 -15.53
CA ALA A 32 30.68 15.72 -15.67
C ALA A 32 30.34 14.93 -14.39
N PHE A 33 30.59 15.51 -13.23
CA PHE A 33 30.24 14.90 -11.94
C PHE A 33 28.71 14.73 -11.78
N VAL A 34 27.93 15.75 -12.11
CA VAL A 34 26.46 15.70 -12.06
C VAL A 34 25.93 14.67 -13.06
N PHE A 35 26.50 14.59 -14.26
CA PHE A 35 26.14 13.56 -15.23
C PHE A 35 26.46 12.15 -14.70
N ALA A 36 27.66 11.93 -14.16
CA ALA A 36 28.02 10.65 -13.57
C ALA A 36 27.09 10.26 -12.42
N LEU A 37 26.77 11.22 -11.53
CA LEU A 37 25.82 11.02 -10.45
C LEU A 37 24.42 10.67 -10.96
N PHE A 38 23.96 11.33 -12.03
CA PHE A 38 22.69 11.04 -12.67
C PHE A 38 22.63 9.59 -13.18
N PHE A 39 23.68 9.12 -13.85
CA PHE A 39 23.76 7.73 -14.32
C PHE A 39 23.74 6.72 -13.17
N VAL A 40 24.46 7.00 -12.08
CA VAL A 40 24.47 6.13 -10.88
C VAL A 40 23.07 6.07 -10.25
N LEU A 41 22.42 7.22 -10.07
CA LEU A 41 21.07 7.28 -9.50
C LEU A 41 20.03 6.60 -10.39
N SER A 42 20.12 6.81 -11.71
CA SER A 42 19.24 6.17 -12.67
C SER A 42 19.39 4.64 -12.64
N GLY A 43 20.62 4.13 -12.65
CA GLY A 43 20.90 2.70 -12.51
C GLY A 43 20.37 2.13 -11.19
N TYR A 44 20.52 2.88 -10.09
CA TYR A 44 19.98 2.48 -8.79
C TYR A 44 18.44 2.44 -8.78
N CYS A 45 17.77 3.42 -9.38
CA CYS A 45 16.32 3.41 -9.56
C CYS A 45 15.85 2.19 -10.37
N VAL A 46 16.53 1.86 -11.46
CA VAL A 46 16.22 0.67 -12.27
C VAL A 46 16.41 -0.60 -11.45
N HIS A 47 17.49 -0.71 -10.66
CA HIS A 47 17.73 -1.85 -9.80
C HIS A 47 16.63 -2.01 -8.73
N ILE A 48 16.24 -0.93 -8.06
CA ILE A 48 15.12 -0.96 -7.10
C ILE A 48 13.84 -1.38 -7.81
N TRP A 49 13.51 -0.75 -8.95
CA TRP A 49 12.30 -1.07 -9.69
C TRP A 49 12.27 -2.55 -10.10
N TYR A 50 13.37 -3.08 -10.61
CA TYR A 50 13.49 -4.49 -10.96
C TYR A 50 13.30 -5.40 -9.74
N SER A 51 13.96 -5.08 -8.62
CA SER A 51 13.78 -5.81 -7.37
C SER A 51 12.33 -5.80 -6.89
N TYR A 52 11.64 -4.67 -6.93
CA TYR A 52 10.24 -4.58 -6.50
C TYR A 52 9.25 -5.20 -7.50
N ALA A 53 9.51 -5.10 -8.80
CA ALA A 53 8.64 -5.64 -9.84
C ALA A 53 8.75 -7.17 -9.93
N TYR A 54 9.95 -7.72 -9.81
CA TYR A 54 10.22 -9.16 -9.99
C TYR A 54 10.38 -9.92 -8.68
N ASN A 55 10.56 -9.22 -7.56
CA ASN A 55 10.56 -9.80 -6.22
C ASN A 55 9.35 -9.23 -5.47
N PRO A 56 8.12 -9.70 -5.78
CA PRO A 56 6.93 -9.23 -5.12
C PRO A 56 7.09 -9.47 -3.61
N GLN A 57 7.24 -8.38 -2.84
CA GLN A 57 7.31 -8.39 -1.37
C GLN A 57 6.13 -9.09 -0.69
N TRP A 58 5.09 -9.44 -1.45
CA TRP A 58 4.07 -10.32 -0.96
C TRP A 58 4.55 -11.75 -1.19
N SER A 59 5.04 -12.35 -0.10
CA SER A 59 5.07 -13.81 0.00
C SER A 59 3.69 -14.35 -0.39
N ASP A 60 3.65 -15.56 -0.94
CA ASP A 60 2.37 -16.20 -1.30
C ASP A 60 1.41 -16.26 -0.11
N GLU A 61 1.94 -16.28 1.12
CA GLU A 61 1.20 -16.15 2.36
C GLU A 61 0.52 -14.78 2.53
N LYS A 62 1.21 -13.66 2.25
CA LYS A 62 0.60 -12.32 2.30
C LYS A 62 -0.43 -12.11 1.19
N LYS A 63 -0.21 -12.67 0.00
CA LYS A 63 -1.22 -12.72 -1.07
C LYS A 63 -2.47 -13.48 -0.63
N ALA A 64 -2.29 -14.65 -0.04
CA ALA A 64 -3.39 -15.48 0.46
C ALA A 64 -4.14 -14.80 1.61
N GLU A 65 -3.44 -14.10 2.51
CA GLU A 65 -4.05 -13.36 3.62
C GLU A 65 -4.85 -12.15 3.13
N TYR A 66 -4.34 -11.40 2.15
CA TYR A 66 -5.06 -10.30 1.51
C TYR A 66 -6.33 -10.79 0.78
N LEU A 67 -6.24 -11.89 0.03
CA LEU A 67 -7.39 -12.51 -0.62
C LEU A 67 -8.45 -12.95 0.39
N LYS A 68 -8.04 -13.59 1.50
CA LYS A 68 -8.95 -14.00 2.59
C LYS A 68 -9.62 -12.83 3.30
N THR A 69 -8.93 -11.70 3.47
CA THR A 69 -9.50 -10.50 4.08
C THR A 69 -10.48 -9.80 3.14
N LYS A 70 -10.23 -9.81 1.82
CA LYS A 70 -11.14 -9.23 0.83
C LYS A 70 -12.34 -10.11 0.46
N GLU A 71 -12.21 -11.43 0.46
CA GLU A 71 -13.36 -12.33 0.29
C GLU A 71 -14.41 -12.18 1.39
N LYS A 72 -13.99 -11.81 2.61
CA LYS A 72 -14.90 -11.62 3.76
C LYS A 72 -15.78 -10.38 3.69
N GLU A 73 -15.41 -9.34 2.93
CA GLU A 73 -16.17 -8.08 2.88
C GLU A 73 -17.42 -8.14 1.98
N VAL A 74 -17.50 -9.07 1.02
CA VAL A 74 -18.64 -9.14 0.07
C VAL A 74 -19.02 -10.57 -0.31
N THR A 75 -19.09 -11.50 0.66
CA THR A 75 -19.69 -12.81 0.36
C THR A 75 -21.21 -12.65 0.34
N PHE A 76 -21.80 -12.54 -0.85
CA PHE A 76 -23.26 -12.55 -1.01
C PHE A 76 -23.85 -13.83 -0.39
N ASN A 77 -24.54 -13.67 0.73
CA ASN A 77 -25.18 -14.78 1.41
C ASN A 77 -26.49 -15.14 0.69
N ARG A 78 -26.36 -15.99 -0.35
CA ARG A 78 -27.48 -16.46 -1.19
C ARG A 78 -28.62 -17.05 -0.37
N LYS A 79 -28.30 -17.78 0.71
CA LYS A 79 -29.30 -18.38 1.60
C LYS A 79 -30.12 -17.32 2.33
N LYS A 80 -29.45 -16.29 2.87
CA LYS A 80 -30.13 -15.16 3.53
C LYS A 80 -31.00 -14.37 2.54
N PHE A 81 -30.52 -14.18 1.32
CA PHE A 81 -31.29 -13.53 0.26
C PHE A 81 -32.54 -14.33 -0.12
N GLN A 82 -32.41 -15.65 -0.35
CA GLN A 82 -33.55 -16.52 -0.65
C GLN A 82 -34.60 -16.53 0.47
N ASN A 83 -34.16 -16.55 1.73
CA ASN A 83 -35.07 -16.48 2.87
C ASN A 83 -35.87 -15.16 2.91
N ILE A 84 -35.26 -14.04 2.50
CA ILE A 84 -35.96 -12.75 2.44
C ILE A 84 -37.01 -12.78 1.32
N VAL A 85 -36.64 -13.28 0.14
CA VAL A 85 -37.56 -13.40 -1.01
C VAL A 85 -38.76 -14.28 -0.64
N GLU A 86 -38.53 -15.44 -0.01
CA GLU A 86 -39.61 -16.34 0.39
C GLU A 86 -40.54 -15.71 1.43
N ARG A 87 -39.98 -14.96 2.38
CA ARG A 87 -40.77 -14.30 3.42
C ARG A 87 -41.63 -13.16 2.86
N GLU A 88 -41.13 -12.41 1.88
CA GLU A 88 -41.93 -11.39 1.20
C GLU A 88 -43.03 -12.01 0.35
N ARG A 89 -42.76 -13.16 -0.30
CA ARG A 89 -43.78 -13.92 -1.01
C ARG A 89 -44.88 -14.42 -0.07
N GLN A 90 -44.53 -14.98 1.09
CA GLN A 90 -45.51 -15.42 2.09
C GLN A 90 -46.40 -14.28 2.59
N ARG A 91 -45.82 -13.09 2.80
CA ARG A 91 -46.56 -11.89 3.21
C ARG A 91 -47.55 -11.43 2.13
N ALA A 92 -47.15 -11.47 0.86
CA ALA A 92 -48.05 -11.16 -0.24
C ALA A 92 -49.20 -12.17 -0.32
N GLU A 93 -48.92 -13.47 -0.17
CA GLU A 93 -49.95 -14.53 -0.15
C GLU A 93 -50.89 -14.44 1.07
N GLU A 94 -50.41 -13.94 2.22
CA GLU A 94 -51.24 -13.64 3.40
C GLU A 94 -52.13 -12.41 3.20
N TYR A 95 -51.63 -11.40 2.47
CA TYR A 95 -52.39 -10.20 2.15
C TYR A 95 -53.48 -10.45 1.10
N ASP A 96 -53.18 -11.27 0.10
CA ASP A 96 -54.12 -11.64 -0.97
C ASP A 96 -55.09 -12.75 -0.55
N ARG A 97 -54.85 -13.42 0.58
CA ARG A 97 -55.82 -14.36 1.15
C ARG A 97 -57.08 -13.57 1.53
N ALA A 98 -58.19 -13.90 0.88
CA ALA A 98 -59.50 -13.38 1.24
C ALA A 98 -59.70 -13.58 2.75
N LEU A 99 -59.99 -12.48 3.46
CA LEU A 99 -60.31 -12.51 4.89
C LEU A 99 -61.44 -13.52 5.08
N GLU A 100 -61.13 -14.73 5.54
CA GLU A 100 -62.14 -15.66 5.99
C GLU A 100 -62.93 -14.94 7.07
N LYS A 101 -64.24 -14.83 6.83
CA LYS A 101 -65.22 -14.04 7.55
C LYS A 101 -64.92 -14.11 9.05
N ALA A 102 -64.20 -13.12 9.57
CA ALA A 102 -63.81 -13.08 10.96
C ALA A 102 -65.11 -13.04 11.77
N ASN A 103 -65.38 -14.08 12.55
CA ASN A 103 -66.48 -14.04 13.50
C ASN A 103 -66.26 -12.81 14.39
N ASP A 104 -67.27 -11.94 14.44
CA ASP A 104 -67.24 -10.72 15.23
C ASP A 104 -67.00 -11.08 16.70
N ILE A 105 -65.74 -10.92 17.11
CA ILE A 105 -65.28 -11.15 18.47
C ILE A 105 -65.67 -10.01 19.42
N PHE A 106 -66.19 -8.90 18.91
CA PHE A 106 -66.55 -7.76 19.72
C PHE A 106 -68.03 -7.69 20.11
N ARG A 107 -68.93 -8.51 19.51
CA ARG A 107 -70.36 -8.63 19.90
C ARG A 107 -70.98 -7.28 20.32
N ILE A 108 -70.71 -6.22 19.57
CA ILE A 108 -71.16 -4.88 19.96
C ILE A 108 -72.65 -4.80 19.61
N LYS A 109 -73.47 -4.54 20.64
CA LYS A 109 -74.92 -4.37 20.53
C LYS A 109 -75.30 -2.93 20.86
#